data_AF-A0A1Z4LM65-F1
#
_entry.id   AF-A0A1Z4LM65-F1
#
_cell.length_a   1.000
_cell.length_b   1.000
_cell.length_c   1.000
_cell.angle_alpha   90.00
_cell.angle_beta   90.00
_cell.angle_gamma   90.00
#
_symmetry.space_group_name_H-M   'P 1'
#
loop_
_entity.id
_entity.type
_entity.pdbx_description
1 polymer ?
#
loop_
_entity_poly.entity_id
_entity_poly.type
_entity_poly.pdbx_seq_one_letter_code
_entity_poly.pdbx_strand_id
1 'polypeptide(L)'
;MMLAILPVTSELTTIWKAWLAFIGAAVGDSQLIEKHKRHYANFKRFIRQELEELQEAGEINSELNLDFEAAAWIATFDGIGVNMIAAPQSYSIEELDTLVSRYLKTLKS
;
A
#
# COMPACT_ATOMS: atom_id res chain seq x y z
N MET A 1 -0.80 0.51 -11.69
CA MET A 1 0.25 0.43 -10.65
C MET A 1 -0.27 -0.12 -9.33
N MET A 2 -1.39 0.40 -8.81
CA MET A 2 -1.83 0.09 -7.44
C MET A 2 -2.10 -1.40 -7.17
N LEU A 3 -2.72 -2.17 -8.08
CA LEU A 3 -2.89 -3.62 -7.89
C LEU A 3 -1.58 -4.43 -7.91
N ALA A 4 -0.49 -3.88 -8.46
CA ALA A 4 0.75 -4.61 -8.69
C ALA A 4 1.45 -5.07 -7.41
N ILE A 5 1.06 -4.52 -6.26
CA ILE A 5 1.62 -4.87 -4.96
C ILE A 5 0.70 -5.75 -4.13
N LEU A 6 -0.55 -5.99 -4.53
CA LEU A 6 -1.49 -6.82 -3.76
C LEU A 6 -1.26 -8.30 -4.02
N PRO A 7 -1.64 -9.21 -3.10
CA PRO A 7 -1.47 -10.65 -3.27
C PRO A 7 -2.49 -11.26 -4.26
N VAL A 8 -2.53 -10.73 -5.49
CA VAL A 8 -3.41 -11.18 -6.57
C VAL A 8 -2.78 -12.29 -7.43
N THR A 9 -1.48 -12.52 -7.27
CA THR A 9 -0.75 -13.64 -7.89
C THR A 9 -0.11 -14.53 -6.83
N SER A 10 0.28 -15.75 -7.20
CA SER A 10 1.00 -16.67 -6.31
C SER A 10 2.35 -16.12 -5.84
N GLU A 11 3.05 -15.39 -6.71
CA GLU A 11 4.30 -14.71 -6.39
C GLU A 11 4.07 -13.60 -5.35
N LEU A 12 3.12 -12.70 -5.61
CA LEU A 12 2.80 -11.62 -4.68
C LEU A 12 2.26 -12.17 -3.36
N THR A 13 1.48 -13.24 -3.39
CA THR A 13 1.03 -13.95 -2.17
C THR A 13 2.23 -14.43 -1.33
N THR A 14 3.28 -14.94 -1.98
CA THR A 14 4.49 -15.40 -1.29
C THR A 14 5.24 -14.23 -0.65
N ILE A 15 5.37 -13.11 -1.38
CA ILE A 15 5.98 -11.88 -0.87
C ILE A 15 5.22 -11.36 0.36
N TRP A 16 3.89 -11.31 0.31
CA TRP A 16 3.06 -10.89 1.44
C TRP A 16 3.19 -11.80 2.65
N LYS A 17 3.23 -13.12 2.47
CA LYS A 17 3.47 -14.05 3.58
C LYS A 17 4.82 -13.80 4.25
N ALA A 18 5.87 -13.59 3.46
CA ALA A 18 7.19 -13.25 3.98
C ALA A 18 7.18 -11.91 4.73
N TRP A 19 6.51 -10.89 4.17
CA TRP A 19 6.32 -9.59 4.81
C TRP A 19 5.61 -9.68 6.16
N LEU A 20 4.50 -10.41 6.23
CA LEU A 20 3.75 -10.60 7.48
C LEU A 20 4.55 -11.39 8.53
N ALA A 21 5.28 -12.43 8.11
CA ALA A 21 6.17 -13.16 9.00
C ALA A 21 7.28 -12.25 9.56
N PHE A 22 7.85 -11.38 8.71
CA PHE A 22 8.84 -10.39 9.12
C PHE A 22 8.25 -9.37 10.12
N ILE A 23 7.07 -8.81 9.85
CA ILE A 23 6.41 -7.88 10.78
C ILE A 23 6.15 -8.57 12.13
N GLY A 24 5.61 -9.79 12.11
CA GLY A 24 5.33 -10.55 13.33
C GLY A 24 6.58 -10.78 14.18
N ALA A 25 7.73 -11.08 13.55
CA ALA A 25 9.01 -11.20 14.24
C ALA A 25 9.55 -9.85 14.72
N ALA A 26 9.27 -8.76 13.99
CA ALA A 26 9.81 -7.44 14.30
C ALA A 26 9.25 -6.85 15.61
N VAL A 27 8.00 -7.11 15.97
CA VAL A 27 7.35 -6.49 17.16
C VAL A 27 8.17 -6.67 18.46
N GLY A 28 8.90 -7.78 18.59
CA GLY A 28 9.75 -8.07 19.74
C GLY A 28 11.25 -7.74 19.57
N ASP A 29 11.66 -7.23 18.41
CA ASP A 29 13.07 -7.03 18.05
C ASP A 29 13.31 -5.60 17.54
N SER A 30 14.04 -4.81 18.32
CA SER A 30 14.33 -3.40 18.02
C SER A 30 15.15 -3.21 16.74
N GLN A 31 16.01 -4.17 16.37
CA GLN A 31 16.78 -4.09 15.13
C GLN A 31 15.88 -4.36 13.92
N LEU A 32 14.95 -5.30 14.03
CA LEU A 32 13.97 -5.58 12.98
C LEU A 32 12.95 -4.44 12.83
N ILE A 33 12.51 -3.80 13.92
CA ILE A 33 11.69 -2.58 13.86
C ILE A 33 12.41 -1.48 13.10
N GLU A 34 13.70 -1.29 13.35
CA GLU A 34 14.46 -0.24 12.69
C GLU A 34 14.67 -0.54 11.19
N LYS A 35 14.79 -1.82 10.81
CA LYS A 35 14.72 -2.26 9.40
C LYS A 35 13.35 -1.98 8.79
N HIS A 36 12.27 -2.30 9.50
CA HIS A 36 10.90 -2.05 9.07
C HIS A 36 10.67 -0.56 8.80
N LYS A 37 11.06 0.32 9.74
CA LYS A 37 10.94 1.78 9.57
C LYS A 37 11.66 2.29 8.33
N ARG A 38 12.89 1.82 8.06
CA ARG A 38 13.62 2.20 6.85
C ARG A 38 12.91 1.74 5.58
N HIS A 39 12.43 0.49 5.56
CA HIS A 39 11.68 -0.03 4.43
C HIS A 39 10.41 0.77 4.18
N TYR A 40 9.62 1.00 5.23
CA TYR A 40 8.40 1.81 5.18
C TYR A 40 8.68 3.24 4.69
N ALA A 41 9.73 3.89 5.20
CA ALA A 41 10.11 5.24 4.78
C ALA A 41 10.49 5.31 3.29
N ASN A 42 11.22 4.31 2.80
CA ASN A 42 11.56 4.24 1.38
C ASN A 42 10.32 4.00 0.51
N PHE A 43 9.44 3.10 0.95
CA PHE A 43 8.22 2.80 0.23
C PHE A 43 7.26 3.99 0.20
N LYS A 44 7.08 4.68 1.33
CA LYS A 44 6.32 5.92 1.41
C LYS A 44 6.87 6.99 0.47
N ARG A 45 8.20 7.15 0.39
CA ARG A 45 8.83 8.10 -0.54
C ARG A 45 8.52 7.77 -2.00
N PHE A 46 8.59 6.49 -2.36
CA PHE A 46 8.21 6.03 -3.70
C PHE A 46 6.75 6.40 -4.02
N ILE A 47 5.80 6.09 -3.14
CA ILE A 47 4.39 6.43 -3.35
C ILE A 47 4.16 7.96 -3.40
N ARG A 48 4.83 8.71 -2.53
CA ARG A 48 4.77 10.17 -2.54
C ARG A 48 5.23 10.75 -3.87
N GLN A 49 6.31 10.24 -4.45
CA GLN A 49 6.82 10.68 -5.75
C GLN A 49 5.79 10.42 -6.87
N GLU A 50 5.17 9.24 -6.88
CA GLU A 50 4.12 8.93 -7.85
C GLU A 50 2.91 9.87 -7.72
N LEU A 51 2.55 10.25 -6.49
CA LEU A 51 1.50 11.23 -6.23
C LEU A 51 1.91 12.65 -6.66
N GLU A 52 3.18 13.03 -6.50
CA GLU A 52 3.71 14.30 -7.02
C GLU A 52 3.56 14.37 -8.54
N GLU A 53 3.96 13.31 -9.25
CA GLU A 53 3.85 13.25 -10.72
C GLU A 53 2.38 13.37 -11.18
N LEU A 54 1.44 12.75 -10.46
CA LEU A 54 0.01 12.90 -10.73
C LEU A 54 -0.50 14.32 -10.43
N GLN A 55 0.01 14.96 -9.39
CA GLN A 55 -0.36 16.33 -9.03
C GLN A 55 0.16 17.34 -10.06
N GLU A 56 1.41 17.19 -10.50
CA GLU A 56 2.04 18.00 -11.55
C GLU A 56 1.32 17.85 -12.90
N ALA A 57 0.81 16.66 -13.19
CA ALA A 57 -0.02 16.39 -14.37
C ALA A 57 -1.45 16.95 -14.26
N GLY A 58 -1.87 17.48 -13.10
CA GLY A 58 -3.23 17.96 -12.85
C GLY A 58 -4.27 16.85 -12.73
N GLU A 59 -3.84 15.61 -12.47
CA GLU A 59 -4.71 14.44 -12.36
C GLU A 59 -5.35 14.28 -10.98
N ILE A 60 -4.76 14.92 -9.96
CA ILE A 60 -5.24 14.97 -8.57
C ILE A 60 -5.18 16.41 -8.04
N ASN A 61 -5.88 16.68 -6.94
CA ASN A 61 -5.99 18.02 -6.35
C ASN A 61 -4.62 18.56 -5.88
N SER A 62 -4.30 19.81 -6.26
CA SER A 62 -3.03 20.47 -5.97
C SER A 62 -2.83 20.85 -4.50
N GLU A 63 -3.89 20.85 -3.68
CA GLU A 63 -3.84 21.22 -2.27
C GLU A 63 -3.65 20.02 -1.33
N LEU A 64 -3.53 18.81 -1.89
CA LEU A 64 -3.36 17.59 -1.09
C LEU A 64 -2.03 17.59 -0.33
N ASN A 65 -2.08 17.11 0.92
CA ASN A 65 -0.89 16.76 1.67
C ASN A 65 -0.39 15.39 1.20
N LEU A 66 0.51 15.37 0.22
CA LEU A 66 1.00 14.12 -0.39
C LEU A 66 1.68 13.17 0.59
N ASP A 67 2.27 13.70 1.67
CA ASP A 67 2.85 12.88 2.73
C ASP A 67 1.78 12.14 3.54
N PHE A 68 0.63 12.77 3.76
CA PHE A 68 -0.51 12.13 4.39
C PHE A 68 -1.14 11.11 3.44
N GLU A 69 -1.37 11.48 2.19
CA GLU A 69 -1.98 10.59 1.19
C GLU A 69 -1.12 9.34 0.92
N ALA A 70 0.20 9.47 0.85
CA ALA A 70 1.08 8.30 0.73
C ALA A 70 0.96 7.35 1.94
N ALA A 71 0.79 7.88 3.16
CA ALA A 71 0.59 7.07 4.35
C ALA A 71 -0.81 6.41 4.39
N ALA A 72 -1.85 7.15 4.02
CA ALA A 72 -3.22 6.65 3.91
C ALA A 72 -3.32 5.53 2.86
N TRP A 73 -2.61 5.69 1.75
CA TRP A 73 -2.49 4.68 0.72
C TRP A 73 -1.87 3.39 1.27
N ILE A 74 -0.69 3.47 1.89
CA ILE A 74 -0.02 2.29 2.45
C ILE A 74 -0.93 1.59 3.48
N ALA A 75 -1.56 2.34 4.38
CA ALA A 75 -2.46 1.78 5.38
C ALA A 75 -3.64 1.02 4.76
N THR A 76 -4.21 1.55 3.67
CA THR A 76 -5.29 0.90 2.93
C THR A 76 -4.81 -0.42 2.31
N PHE A 77 -3.63 -0.40 1.69
CA PHE A 77 -3.04 -1.58 1.05
C PHE A 77 -2.62 -2.66 2.06
N ASP A 78 -2.06 -2.27 3.19
CA ASP A 78 -1.77 -3.16 4.31
C ASP A 78 -3.05 -3.86 4.80
N GLY A 79 -4.13 -3.10 4.99
CA GLY A 79 -5.43 -3.67 5.38
C GLY A 79 -5.96 -4.70 4.38
N ILE A 80 -5.93 -4.38 3.08
CA ILE A 80 -6.38 -5.29 2.02
C ILE A 80 -5.48 -6.53 1.94
N GLY A 81 -4.17 -6.34 1.87
CA GLY A 81 -3.19 -7.43 1.71
C GLY A 81 -3.18 -8.37 2.91
N VAL A 82 -3.21 -7.85 4.14
CA VAL A 82 -3.38 -8.66 5.36
C VAL A 82 -4.64 -9.50 5.27
N ASN A 83 -5.78 -8.89 4.90
CA ASN A 83 -7.05 -9.61 4.82
C ASN A 83 -7.01 -10.70 3.74
N MET A 84 -6.41 -10.44 2.57
CA MET A 84 -6.27 -11.44 1.51
C MET A 84 -5.38 -12.62 1.90
N ILE A 85 -4.36 -12.42 2.74
CA ILE A 85 -3.55 -13.54 3.26
C ILE A 85 -4.29 -14.31 4.37
N ALA A 86 -4.96 -13.61 5.28
CA ALA A 86 -5.67 -14.21 6.40
C ALA A 86 -6.94 -14.96 5.95
N ALA A 87 -7.63 -14.43 4.96
CA ALA A 87 -8.84 -14.98 4.37
C ALA A 87 -8.73 -14.94 2.82
N PRO A 88 -8.10 -15.97 2.21
CA PRO A 88 -8.01 -16.06 0.77
C PRO A 88 -9.39 -15.99 0.12
N GLN A 89 -9.49 -15.32 -1.04
CA GLN A 89 -10.75 -15.08 -1.77
C GLN A 89 -11.71 -14.07 -1.10
N SER A 90 -11.23 -13.26 -0.14
CA SER A 90 -12.03 -12.17 0.45
C SER A 90 -12.43 -11.07 -0.53
N TYR A 91 -11.74 -10.96 -1.67
CA TYR A 91 -12.03 -9.97 -2.70
C TYR A 91 -11.91 -10.61 -4.08
N SER A 92 -12.83 -10.29 -4.98
CA SER A 92 -12.66 -10.47 -6.41
C SER A 92 -11.72 -9.40 -6.98
N ILE A 93 -11.19 -9.61 -8.19
CA ILE A 93 -10.36 -8.60 -8.86
C ILE A 93 -11.16 -7.32 -9.12
N GLU A 94 -12.44 -7.44 -9.47
CA GLU A 94 -13.35 -6.31 -9.71
C GLU A 94 -13.60 -5.50 -8.42
N GLU A 95 -13.69 -6.16 -7.26
CA GLU A 95 -13.82 -5.49 -5.96
C GLU A 95 -12.54 -4.73 -5.61
N LEU A 96 -11.37 -5.31 -5.87
CA LEU A 96 -10.08 -4.63 -5.67
C LEU A 96 -9.94 -3.40 -6.59
N ASP A 97 -10.28 -3.55 -7.87
CA ASP A 97 -10.31 -2.43 -8.83
C ASP A 97 -11.27 -1.33 -8.37
N THR A 98 -12.42 -1.73 -7.81
CA THR A 98 -13.40 -0.78 -7.27
C THR A 98 -12.86 -0.04 -6.06
N LEU A 99 -12.20 -0.72 -5.12
CA LEU A 99 -11.58 -0.10 -3.94
C LEU A 99 -10.49 0.90 -4.34
N VAL A 100 -9.61 0.48 -5.25
CA VAL A 100 -8.55 1.35 -5.81
C VAL A 100 -9.15 2.56 -6.51
N SER A 101 -10.14 2.34 -7.37
CA SER A 101 -10.80 3.42 -8.11
C SER A 101 -11.51 4.41 -7.19
N ARG A 102 -12.12 3.92 -6.10
CA ARG A 102 -12.74 4.78 -5.09
C ARG A 102 -11.71 5.65 -4.38
N TYR A 103 -10.57 5.07 -3.97
CA TYR A 103 -9.47 5.84 -3.39
C TYR A 103 -8.94 6.91 -4.36
N LEU A 104 -8.71 6.55 -5.62
CA LEU A 104 -8.25 7.53 -6.61
C LEU A 104 -9.23 8.69 -6.80
N LYS A 105 -10.54 8.42 -6.75
CA LYS A 105 -11.56 9.47 -6.86
C LYS A 105 -11.51 10.45 -5.68
N THR A 106 -11.17 10.01 -4.47
CA THR A 106 -11.04 10.93 -3.32
C THR A 106 -9.84 11.86 -3.45
N LEU A 107 -8.85 11.53 -4.28
CA LEU A 107 -7.72 12.42 -4.58
C LEU A 107 -8.05 13.48 -5.64
N LYS A 108 -9.12 13.30 -6.43
CA LYS A 108 -9.50 14.21 -7.51
C LYS A 108 -10.46 15.32 -7.07
N SER A 109 -11.22 15.10 -6.00
CA SER A 109 -12.17 16.06 -5.41
C SER A 109 -11.48 17.06 -4.51
#